data_AF-A0A916DJX8-F1
#
_entry.id   AF-A0A916DJX8-F1
#
_cell.length_a   1.000
_cell.length_b   1.000
_cell.length_c   1.000
_cell.angle_alpha   90.00
_cell.angle_beta   90.00
_cell.angle_gamma   90.00
#
_symmetry.space_group_name_H-M   'P 1'
#
loop_
_entity.id
_entity.type
_entity.pdbx_description
1 polymer ?
#
loop_
_entity_poly.entity_id
_entity_poly.type
_entity_poly.pdbx_seq_one_letter_code
_entity_poly.pdbx_strand_id
1 'polypeptide(L)' 'MDYSRIITIEPDKRGGKPCIRGLRITVYDVLDYLASGMTPEQVLQDFPDLTAEDIRACFAFAADRERRVMSRSA' A
#
# COMPACT_ATOMS: atom_id res chain seq x y z
N MET A 1 -0.96 -5.40 12.67
CA MET A 1 -1.43 -4.02 12.41
C MET A 1 -2.72 -4.12 11.63
N ASP A 2 -3.75 -3.41 12.06
CA ASP A 2 -4.99 -3.29 11.28
C ASP A 2 -4.80 -2.22 10.21
N TYR A 3 -4.64 -2.64 8.95
CA TYR A 3 -4.42 -1.73 7.81
C TYR A 3 -5.73 -1.26 7.16
N SER A 4 -6.89 -1.79 7.57
CA SER A 4 -8.17 -1.62 6.86
C SER A 4 -8.68 -0.18 6.81
N ARG A 5 -8.24 0.67 7.76
CA ARG A 5 -8.58 2.10 7.82
C ARG A 5 -7.67 2.97 6.93
N ILE A 6 -6.53 2.41 6.52
CA ILE A 6 -5.50 3.11 5.74
C ILE A 6 -5.51 2.65 4.30
N ILE A 7 -5.70 1.36 4.04
CA ILE A 7 -5.80 0.83 2.68
C ILE A 7 -7.27 0.68 2.32
N THR A 8 -7.68 1.45 1.32
CA THR A 8 -9.04 1.57 0.82
C THR A 8 -9.14 0.97 -0.58
N ILE A 9 -10.27 0.35 -0.91
CA ILE A 9 -10.56 -0.16 -2.25
C ILE A 9 -11.86 0.49 -2.70
N GLU A 10 -11.74 1.43 -3.62
CA GLU A 10 -12.86 2.22 -4.15
C GLU A 10 -12.95 1.94 -5.66
N PRO A 11 -14.07 1.41 -6.20
CA PRO A 11 -14.19 1.03 -7.62
C PRO A 11 -13.78 2.13 -8.61
N ASP A 12 -14.18 3.37 -8.33
CA ASP A 12 -13.94 4.53 -9.20
C ASP A 12 -12.54 5.16 -9.03
N LYS A 13 -11.73 4.62 -8.13
CA LYS A 13 -10.39 5.12 -7.82
C LYS A 13 -9.33 4.17 -8.33
N ARG A 14 -8.53 4.66 -9.29
CA ARG A 14 -7.44 3.89 -9.93
C ARG A 14 -7.91 2.50 -10.44
N GLY A 15 -9.18 2.36 -10.81
CA GLY A 15 -9.78 1.12 -11.29
C GLY A 15 -9.94 0.04 -10.22
N GLY A 16 -10.34 0.41 -8.99
CA GLY A 16 -10.56 -0.54 -7.89
C GLY A 16 -9.27 -1.10 -7.29
N LYS A 17 -8.12 -0.46 -7.52
CA LYS A 17 -6.85 -0.88 -6.93
C LYS A 17 -6.77 -0.45 -5.46
N PRO A 18 -6.14 -1.25 -4.57
CA PRO A 18 -5.90 -0.84 -3.19
C PRO A 18 -5.08 0.45 -3.14
N CYS A 19 -5.68 1.49 -2.57
CA CYS A 19 -5.12 2.84 -2.45
C CYS A 19 -4.99 3.25 -0.99
N ILE A 20 -4.01 4.11 -0.71
CA ILE A 20 -3.85 4.74 0.59
C ILE A 20 -5.01 5.72 0.84
N ARG A 21 -5.47 5.82 2.09
CA ARG A 21 -6.65 6.58 2.52
C ARG A 21 -6.60 8.01 1.98
N GLY A 22 -7.65 8.43 1.28
CA GLY A 22 -7.74 9.79 0.74
C GLY A 22 -6.73 10.12 -0.39
N LEU A 23 -5.81 9.23 -0.74
CA LEU A 23 -4.78 9.46 -1.75
C LEU A 23 -5.00 8.61 -2.98
N ARG A 24 -4.58 9.10 -4.16
CA ARG A 24 -4.58 8.32 -5.41
C ARG A 24 -3.27 7.55 -5.63
N ILE A 25 -2.57 7.24 -4.54
CA ILE A 25 -1.36 6.42 -4.48
C ILE A 25 -1.76 4.99 -4.12
N THR A 26 -1.41 4.03 -4.96
CA THR A 26 -1.73 2.62 -4.73
C THR A 26 -0.68 1.95 -3.85
N VAL A 27 -1.06 0.82 -3.24
CA VAL A 27 -0.10 -0.05 -2.54
C VAL A 27 1.04 -0.48 -3.49
N TYR A 28 0.73 -0.72 -4.76
CA TYR A 28 1.73 -1.08 -5.78
C TYR A 28 2.74 0.04 -5.99
N ASP A 29 2.28 1.29 -6.13
CA ASP A 29 3.16 2.44 -6.36
C ASP A 29 4.22 2.53 -5.24
N VAL A 30 3.80 2.45 -3.97
CA VAL A 30 4.73 2.49 -2.83
C VAL A 30 5.71 1.31 -2.82
N LEU A 31 5.23 0.10 -3.08
CA LEU A 31 6.09 -1.08 -3.10
C LEU A 31 7.08 -1.05 -4.27
N ASP A 32 6.68 -0.52 -5.43
CA ASP A 32 7.54 -0.36 -6.60
C ASP A 32 8.64 0.69 -6.35
N TYR A 33 8.32 1.81 -5.69
CA TYR A 33 9.32 2.79 -5.28
C TYR A 33 10.37 2.18 -4.35
N LEU A 34 9.94 1.44 -3.35
CA LEU A 34 10.85 0.76 -2.43
C LEU A 34 11.66 -0.34 -3.13
N ALA A 35 11.05 -1.08 -4.05
CA ALA A 35 11.73 -2.10 -4.85
C ALA A 35 12.78 -1.50 -5.81
N SER A 36 12.59 -0.26 -6.26
CA SER A 36 13.58 0.48 -7.05
C SER A 36 14.78 0.97 -6.22
N GLY A 37 14.78 0.73 -4.91
CA GLY A 37 15.86 1.08 -4.00
C GLY A 37 15.68 2.40 -3.25
N MET A 38 14.51 3.05 -3.36
CA MET A 38 14.21 4.21 -2.53
C MET A 38 14.06 3.80 -1.06
N THR A 39 14.53 4.64 -0.14
CA THR A 39 14.26 4.47 1.28
C THR A 39 12.86 5.00 1.64
N PRO A 40 12.24 4.52 2.73
CA PRO A 40 10.97 5.09 3.20
C PRO A 40 11.02 6.61 3.38
N GLU A 41 12.14 7.15 3.85
CA GLU A 41 12.32 8.60 4.04
C GLU A 41 12.28 9.36 2.73
N GLN A 42 12.91 8.82 1.67
CA GLN A 42 12.86 9.42 0.33
C GLN A 42 11.44 9.39 -0.23
N VAL A 43 10.71 8.28 -0.03
CA VAL A 43 9.29 8.19 -0.44
C VAL A 43 8.45 9.23 0.30
N LEU A 44 8.65 9.42 1.60
CA LEU A 44 7.91 10.43 2.38
C LEU A 44 8.29 11.87 1.97
N GLN A 45 9.53 12.09 1.54
CA GLN A 45 9.97 13.38 1.02
C GLN A 45 9.32 13.73 -0.32
N ASP A 46 9.23 12.75 -1.23
CA ASP A 46 8.62 12.94 -2.56
C ASP A 46 7.09 12.97 -2.51
N PHE A 47 6.49 12.33 -1.49
CA PHE A 47 5.05 12.29 -1.26
C PHE A 47 4.69 12.74 0.16
N PRO A 48 4.68 14.07 0.45
CA PRO A 48 4.48 14.60 1.81
C PRO A 48 3.14 14.26 2.46
N ASP A 49 2.13 13.89 1.66
CA ASP A 49 0.83 13.44 2.16
C ASP A 49 0.87 12.00 2.72
N LEU A 50 1.93 11.25 2.40
CA LEU A 50 2.17 9.93 2.99
C LEU A 50 2.74 10.07 4.39
N THR A 51 2.38 9.11 5.23
CA THR A 51 2.97 8.94 6.56
C THR A 51 3.73 7.62 6.62
N ALA A 52 4.66 7.53 7.56
CA ALA A 52 5.35 6.26 7.84
C ALA A 52 4.37 5.13 8.21
N GLU A 53 3.20 5.47 8.76
CA GLU A 53 2.14 4.52 9.04
C GLU A 53 1.50 3.97 7.76
N ASP A 54 1.33 4.81 6.73
CA ASP A 54 0.81 4.38 5.44
C ASP A 54 1.74 3.40 4.74
N ILE A 55 3.06 3.61 4.83
CA ILE A 55 4.07 2.65 4.32
C ILE A 55 3.99 1.31 5.07
N ARG A 56 3.88 1.33 6.40
CA ARG A 56 3.70 0.10 7.19
C ARG A 56 2.39 -0.62 6.85
N ALA A 57 1.32 0.13 6.58
CA ALA A 57 0.05 -0.43 6.14
C ALA A 57 0.16 -1.11 4.76
N CYS A 58 0.95 -0.55 3.84
CA CYS A 58 1.24 -1.18 2.54
C CYS A 58 1.91 -2.55 2.72
N PHE A 59 2.92 -2.67 3.59
CA PHE A 59 3.56 -3.95 3.88
C PHE A 59 2.60 -4.95 4.53
N ALA A 60 1.81 -4.51 5.52
CA ALA A 60 0.85 -5.36 6.20
C ALA A 60 -0.23 -5.90 5.23
N PHE A 61 -0.74 -5.03 4.35
CA PHE A 61 -1.68 -5.40 3.29
C PHE A 61 -1.06 -6.42 2.34
N ALA A 62 0.16 -6.18 1.86
CA ALA A 62 0.84 -7.10 0.94
C ALA A 62 1.04 -8.49 1.56
N ALA A 63 1.52 -8.55 2.81
CA ALA A 63 1.71 -9.81 3.52
C ALA A 63 0.39 -10.57 3.75
N ASP A 64 -0.70 -9.87 4.10
CA ASP A 64 -2.01 -10.51 4.27
C ASP A 64 -2.58 -11.00 2.93
N ARG A 65 -2.45 -10.20 1.86
CA ARG A 65 -2.88 -10.60 0.51
C ARG A 65 -2.13 -11.86 0.06
N GLU A 66 -0.83 -11.93 0.28
CA GLU A 66 -0.01 -13.10 -0.06
C GLU A 66 -0.48 -14.36 0.68
N ARG A 67 -0.72 -14.26 2.01
CA ARG A 67 -1.27 -15.37 2.80
C ARG A 67 -2.61 -15.86 2.26
N ARG A 68 -3.50 -14.95 1.85
CA ARG A 68 -4.81 -15.30 1.28
C ARG A 68 -4.68 -16.00 -0.07
N VAL A 69 -3.73 -15.59 -0.91
CA VAL A 69 -3.46 -16.24 -2.20
C VAL A 69 -2.97 -17.67 -1.97
N MET A 70 -2.03 -17.87 -1.04
CA MET A 70 -1.53 -19.20 -0.68
C MET A 70 -2.63 -20.09 -0.06
N SER A 71 -3.44 -19.55 0.85
CA SER A 71 -4.54 -20.29 1.49
C SER A 71 -5.68 -20.68 0.55
N ARG A 72 -5.84 -19.98 -0.58
CA ARG A 72 -6.86 -20.29 -1.60
C ARG A 72 -6.40 -21.34 -2.62
N SER A 73 -5.13 -21.72 -2.55
CA SER A 73 -4.49 -22.66 -3.48
C SER A 73 -4.33 -24.06 -2.89
N ALA A 74 -4.99 -24.34 -1.75
CA ALA A 74 -4.98 -25.61 -1.04
C ALA A 74 -6.37 -26.28 -1.08
#